data_AF-A0A8D9CM04-F1
#
_entry.id   AF-A0A8D9CM04-F1
#
_cell.length_a   1.000
_cell.length_b   1.000
_cell.length_c   1.000
_cell.angle_alpha   90.00
_cell.angle_beta   90.00
_cell.angle_gamma   90.00
#
_symmetry.space_group_name_H-M   'P 1'
#
loop_
_entity.id
_entity.type
_entity.pdbx_description
1 polymer ?
#
loop_
_entity_poly.entity_id
_entity_poly.type
_entity_poly.pdbx_seq_one_letter_code
_entity_poly.pdbx_strand_id
1 'polypeptide(L)'
;MVRYSNVSFFSVLEVRPSIVLYSLRSAPNSDTFNETLAGKFNQLILNVSSSSLVPYFVEDQERVTQAEGSYEFESMVQCSPGLDRFNCTVCLRFALLRVSTCCGSPSSALIFTPKCLLRYQTSALSSPPPLSPSPPPPPPSPALFSPPPTLSQPPPPPLVFPRPQDVPSLSGSFCNVVKGNEIFGRIVITMAALVFALVNL
;
A
#
# COMPACT_ATOMS: atom_id res chain seq x y z
N MET A 1 -20.12 2.50 -13.35
CA MET A 1 -20.69 1.23 -13.84
C MET A 1 -22.07 1.48 -14.43
N VAL A 2 -22.36 0.93 -15.60
CA VAL A 2 -23.69 1.04 -16.25
C VAL A 2 -24.28 -0.36 -16.39
N ARG A 3 -25.53 -0.55 -15.97
CA ARG A 3 -26.29 -1.81 -16.10
C ARG A 3 -27.72 -1.48 -16.52
N TYR A 4 -28.24 -2.24 -17.48
CA TYR A 4 -29.65 -2.21 -17.89
C TYR A 4 -30.27 -3.57 -17.63
N SER A 5 -31.53 -3.58 -17.20
CA SER A 5 -32.29 -4.80 -16.95
C SER A 5 -33.78 -4.51 -17.05
N ASN A 6 -34.58 -5.50 -17.42
CA ASN A 6 -36.03 -5.45 -17.37
C ASN A 6 -36.59 -5.70 -15.95
N VAL A 7 -35.74 -6.12 -15.01
CA VAL A 7 -36.09 -6.32 -13.59
C VAL A 7 -35.39 -5.30 -12.71
N SER A 8 -36.02 -4.92 -11.58
CA SER A 8 -35.40 -4.02 -10.60
C SER A 8 -34.22 -4.69 -9.89
N PHE A 9 -33.09 -4.00 -9.82
CA PHE A 9 -31.88 -4.50 -9.16
C PHE A 9 -31.22 -3.48 -8.23
N PHE A 10 -31.78 -2.26 -8.06
CA PHE A 10 -31.06 -1.13 -7.43
C PHE A 10 -30.50 -1.46 -6.03
N SER A 11 -31.31 -2.06 -5.17
CA SER A 11 -30.94 -2.40 -3.78
C SER A 11 -30.69 -3.89 -3.54
N VAL A 12 -30.56 -4.68 -4.60
CA VAL A 12 -30.32 -6.13 -4.51
C VAL A 12 -28.83 -6.39 -4.47
N LEU A 13 -28.33 -7.07 -3.43
CA LEU A 13 -26.95 -7.51 -3.39
C LEU A 13 -26.70 -8.56 -4.49
N GLU A 14 -25.81 -8.24 -5.43
CA GLU A 14 -25.36 -9.14 -6.48
C GLU A 14 -23.84 -9.07 -6.58
N VAL A 15 -23.16 -10.15 -6.19
CA VAL A 15 -21.70 -10.26 -6.27
C VAL A 15 -21.22 -11.04 -7.50
N ARG A 16 -22.15 -11.64 -8.26
CA ARG A 16 -21.87 -12.38 -9.50
C ARG A 16 -22.66 -11.81 -10.69
N PRO A 17 -22.12 -11.86 -11.92
CA PRO A 17 -20.77 -12.35 -12.24
C PRO A 17 -19.68 -11.40 -11.72
N SER A 18 -18.50 -11.94 -11.39
CA SER A 18 -17.36 -11.14 -10.96
C SER A 18 -16.23 -11.26 -11.98
N ILE A 19 -15.72 -10.13 -12.46
CA ILE A 19 -14.59 -10.07 -13.38
C ILE A 19 -13.34 -9.71 -12.57
N VAL A 20 -12.23 -10.40 -12.84
CA VAL A 20 -10.94 -10.10 -12.23
C VAL A 20 -9.94 -9.80 -13.33
N LEU A 21 -9.39 -8.59 -13.31
CA LEU A 21 -8.30 -8.14 -14.19
C LEU A 21 -7.08 -7.91 -13.31
N TYR A 22 -5.93 -8.47 -13.67
CA TYR A 22 -4.74 -8.39 -12.84
C TYR A 22 -3.46 -8.36 -13.69
N SER A 23 -2.40 -7.81 -13.11
CA SER A 23 -1.06 -7.82 -13.71
C SER A 23 -0.40 -9.19 -13.54
N LEU A 24 0.32 -9.65 -14.57
CA LEU A 24 1.16 -10.85 -14.48
C LEU A 24 2.45 -10.62 -13.68
N ARG A 25 2.77 -9.36 -13.36
CA ARG A 25 3.90 -9.02 -12.48
C ARG A 25 3.48 -9.22 -11.03
N SER A 26 4.36 -9.83 -10.25
CA SER A 26 4.17 -9.99 -8.81
C SER A 26 4.31 -8.67 -8.08
N ALA A 27 3.60 -8.53 -6.96
CA ALA A 27 3.76 -7.41 -6.06
C ALA A 27 5.17 -7.38 -5.45
N PRO A 28 5.71 -6.18 -5.15
CA PRO A 28 6.97 -6.03 -4.41
C PRO A 28 6.81 -6.62 -3.00
N ASN A 29 7.79 -7.41 -2.55
CA ASN A 29 7.82 -8.03 -1.23
C ASN A 29 6.54 -8.79 -0.88
N SER A 30 6.27 -9.88 -1.61
CA SER A 30 5.02 -10.66 -1.54
C SER A 30 4.60 -11.07 -0.13
N ASP A 31 5.55 -11.28 0.79
CA ASP A 31 5.28 -11.72 2.15
C ASP A 31 4.57 -10.63 2.98
N THR A 32 5.06 -9.39 2.93
CA THR A 32 4.48 -8.25 3.67
C THR A 32 3.33 -7.59 2.92
N PHE A 33 3.35 -7.68 1.58
CA PHE A 33 2.36 -7.05 0.73
C PHE A 33 0.92 -7.48 1.04
N ASN A 34 0.70 -8.77 1.29
CA ASN A 34 -0.64 -9.29 1.58
C ASN A 34 -1.23 -8.71 2.88
N GLU A 35 -0.39 -8.47 3.89
CA GLU A 35 -0.82 -7.84 5.14
C GLU A 35 -1.18 -6.37 4.91
N THR A 36 -0.33 -5.63 4.19
CA THR A 36 -0.60 -4.23 3.81
C THR A 36 -1.90 -4.12 3.01
N LEU A 37 -2.07 -4.98 2.00
CA LEU A 37 -3.26 -5.05 1.14
C LEU A 37 -4.52 -5.27 1.99
N ALA A 38 -4.53 -6.29 2.86
CA ALA A 38 -5.67 -6.61 3.68
C ALA A 38 -6.00 -5.50 4.68
N GLY A 39 -4.98 -4.94 5.35
CA GLY A 39 -5.13 -3.82 6.28
C GLY A 39 -5.74 -2.59 5.62
N LYS A 40 -5.21 -2.21 4.44
CA LYS A 40 -5.71 -1.07 3.67
C LYS A 40 -7.15 -1.24 3.23
N PHE A 41 -7.48 -2.36 2.60
CA PHE A 41 -8.85 -2.57 2.15
C PHE A 41 -9.85 -2.70 3.32
N ASN A 42 -9.44 -3.22 4.47
CA ASN A 42 -10.29 -3.19 5.66
C ASN A 42 -10.64 -1.75 6.07
N GLN A 43 -9.67 -0.83 6.04
CA GLN A 43 -9.91 0.59 6.34
C GLN A 43 -10.81 1.24 5.29
N LEU A 44 -10.51 1.05 3.99
CA LEU A 44 -11.31 1.63 2.91
C LEU A 44 -12.76 1.14 2.95
N ILE A 45 -12.99 -0.15 3.22
CA ILE A 45 -14.33 -0.74 3.34
C ILE A 45 -15.11 -0.13 4.51
N LEU A 46 -14.45 0.12 5.65
CA LEU A 46 -15.09 0.79 6.78
C LEU A 46 -15.43 2.25 6.46
N ASN A 47 -14.53 2.96 5.78
CA ASN A 47 -14.72 4.36 5.43
C ASN A 47 -15.88 4.54 4.44
N VAL A 48 -15.92 3.75 3.37
CA VAL A 48 -17.01 3.83 2.37
C VAL A 48 -18.37 3.40 2.93
N SER A 49 -18.37 2.52 3.93
CA SER A 49 -19.61 2.01 4.54
C SER A 49 -20.10 2.82 5.75
N SER A 50 -19.28 3.71 6.31
CA SER A 50 -19.62 4.47 7.53
C SER A 50 -20.22 5.85 7.25
N SER A 51 -19.89 6.47 6.12
CA SER A 51 -20.36 7.83 5.82
C SER A 51 -21.85 7.87 5.44
N SER A 52 -22.58 8.80 6.04
CA SER A 52 -23.98 9.14 5.69
C SER A 52 -24.06 10.11 4.51
N LEU A 53 -23.00 10.89 4.30
CA LEU A 53 -22.82 11.80 3.19
C LEU A 53 -22.03 11.05 2.12
N VAL A 54 -22.54 11.01 0.90
CA VAL A 54 -21.97 10.28 -0.23
C VAL A 54 -20.47 10.59 -0.34
N PRO A 55 -19.64 9.59 -0.08
CA PRO A 55 -19.04 9.00 -1.27
C PRO A 55 -19.18 7.47 -1.26
N TYR A 56 -19.85 6.94 -2.29
CA TYR A 56 -19.83 5.51 -2.62
C TYR A 56 -18.48 5.09 -3.21
N PHE A 57 -17.42 5.85 -2.93
CA PHE A 57 -16.13 5.79 -3.56
C PHE A 57 -15.09 6.30 -2.55
N VAL A 58 -14.03 5.55 -2.35
CA VAL A 58 -12.91 5.98 -1.53
C VAL A 58 -11.63 5.54 -2.25
N GLU A 59 -10.67 6.45 -2.32
CA GLU A 59 -9.32 6.17 -2.77
C GLU A 59 -8.32 6.50 -1.66
N ASP A 60 -7.20 5.78 -1.65
CA ASP A 60 -6.07 6.00 -0.75
C ASP A 60 -4.78 5.74 -1.50
N GLN A 61 -3.74 6.46 -1.10
CA GLN A 61 -2.40 6.32 -1.65
C GLN A 61 -1.41 6.32 -0.48
N GLU A 62 -0.63 5.26 -0.38
CA GLU A 62 0.37 5.10 0.66
C GLU A 62 1.73 4.80 0.07
N ARG A 63 2.76 5.41 0.66
CA ARG A 63 4.14 5.08 0.35
C ARG A 63 4.66 4.06 1.36
N VAL A 64 5.01 2.87 0.88
CA VAL A 64 5.52 1.77 1.69
C VAL A 64 7.04 1.70 1.53
N THR A 65 7.77 2.02 2.59
CA THR A 65 9.24 1.94 2.62
C THR A 65 9.71 0.66 3.26
N GLN A 66 10.46 -0.16 2.52
CA GLN A 66 11.05 -1.42 3.01
C GLN A 66 12.50 -1.55 2.53
N ALA A 67 13.32 -2.28 3.28
CA ALA A 67 14.74 -2.51 2.97
C ALA A 67 14.93 -3.21 1.62
N GLU A 68 14.05 -4.16 1.31
CA GLU A 68 14.05 -4.97 0.09
C GLU A 68 13.50 -4.20 -1.15
N GLY A 69 12.96 -2.99 -0.95
CA GLY A 69 12.39 -2.16 -2.01
C GLY A 69 11.19 -1.35 -1.55
N SER A 70 11.20 -0.05 -1.82
CA SER A 70 10.08 0.85 -1.53
C SER A 70 9.13 0.92 -2.72
N TYR A 71 7.83 1.05 -2.44
CA TYR A 71 6.81 1.19 -3.48
C TYR A 71 5.69 2.14 -3.04
N GLU A 72 4.96 2.64 -4.02
CA GLU A 72 3.70 3.34 -3.80
C GLU A 72 2.55 2.38 -3.99
N PHE A 73 1.56 2.44 -3.10
CA PHE A 73 0.36 1.61 -3.10
C PHE A 73 -0.86 2.51 -3.29
N GLU A 74 -1.47 2.45 -4.46
CA GLU A 74 -2.72 3.14 -4.75
C GLU A 74 -3.86 2.14 -4.62
N SER A 75 -4.91 2.49 -3.89
CA SER A 75 -6.06 1.64 -3.65
C SER A 75 -7.36 2.41 -3.74
N MET A 76 -8.42 1.72 -4.16
CA MET A 76 -9.70 2.32 -4.44
C MET A 76 -10.81 1.29 -4.26
N VAL A 77 -11.92 1.73 -3.66
CA VAL A 77 -13.16 0.97 -3.57
C VAL A 77 -14.34 1.82 -4.04
N GLN A 78 -15.33 1.18 -4.65
CA GLN A 78 -16.56 1.85 -5.07
C GLN A 78 -17.77 0.92 -4.87
N CYS A 79 -18.89 1.46 -4.40
CA CYS A 79 -20.19 0.81 -4.32
C CYS A 79 -21.21 1.50 -5.24
N SER A 80 -22.27 0.77 -5.59
CA SER A 80 -23.40 1.33 -6.34
C SER A 80 -24.25 2.22 -5.41
N PRO A 81 -24.70 3.41 -5.88
CA PRO A 81 -25.47 4.34 -5.04
C PRO A 81 -26.77 3.79 -4.43
N GLY A 82 -27.36 2.75 -5.03
CA GLY A 82 -28.61 2.14 -4.55
C GLY A 82 -28.43 1.03 -3.50
N LEU A 83 -27.19 0.71 -3.13
CA LEU A 83 -26.85 -0.36 -2.21
C LEU A 83 -26.67 0.19 -0.79
N ASP A 84 -27.26 -0.46 0.21
CA ASP A 84 -27.07 -0.07 1.61
C ASP A 84 -25.65 -0.40 2.11
N ARG A 85 -25.31 0.14 3.28
CA ARG A 85 -23.97 0.05 3.89
C ARG A 85 -23.53 -1.39 4.16
N PHE A 86 -24.46 -2.22 4.66
CA PHE A 86 -24.17 -3.61 4.98
C PHE A 86 -23.88 -4.39 3.70
N ASN A 87 -24.74 -4.27 2.69
CA ASN A 87 -24.54 -4.93 1.41
C ASN A 87 -23.31 -4.41 0.65
N CYS A 88 -22.96 -3.13 0.78
CA CYS A 88 -21.70 -2.57 0.27
C CYS A 88 -20.48 -3.23 0.92
N THR A 89 -20.50 -3.37 2.26
CA THR A 89 -19.45 -4.09 2.99
C THR A 89 -19.31 -5.54 2.49
N VAL A 90 -20.43 -6.27 2.39
CA VAL A 90 -20.43 -7.67 1.91
C VAL A 90 -19.87 -7.77 0.49
N CYS A 91 -20.27 -6.88 -0.40
CA CYS A 91 -19.78 -6.86 -1.78
C CYS A 91 -18.26 -6.62 -1.85
N LEU A 92 -17.75 -5.63 -1.14
CA LEU A 92 -16.32 -5.31 -1.16
C LEU A 92 -15.47 -6.38 -0.46
N ARG A 93 -15.99 -7.02 0.59
CA ARG A 93 -15.37 -8.18 1.24
C ARG A 93 -15.27 -9.36 0.27
N PHE A 94 -16.33 -9.61 -0.51
CA PHE A 94 -16.28 -10.60 -1.58
C PHE A 94 -15.23 -10.23 -2.63
N ALA A 95 -15.17 -8.96 -3.05
CA ALA A 95 -14.16 -8.51 -4.01
C ALA A 95 -12.72 -8.70 -3.49
N LEU A 96 -12.46 -8.40 -2.21
CA LEU A 96 -11.17 -8.63 -1.58
C LEU A 96 -10.81 -10.12 -1.51
N LEU A 97 -11.77 -11.00 -1.19
CA LEU A 97 -11.57 -12.45 -1.21
C LEU A 97 -11.20 -12.96 -2.61
N ARG A 98 -11.72 -12.33 -3.67
CA ARG A 98 -11.35 -12.68 -5.05
C ARG A 98 -9.89 -12.37 -5.36
N VAL A 99 -9.31 -11.33 -4.77
CA VAL A 99 -7.87 -11.02 -4.91
C VAL A 99 -7.03 -12.19 -4.41
N SER A 100 -7.29 -12.66 -3.18
CA SER A 100 -6.48 -13.71 -2.55
C SER A 100 -6.67 -15.10 -3.16
N THR A 101 -7.83 -15.38 -3.75
CA THR A 101 -8.17 -16.71 -4.27
C THR A 101 -7.81 -16.93 -5.74
N CYS A 102 -7.53 -15.88 -6.52
CA CYS A 102 -7.38 -16.04 -7.97
C CYS A 102 -5.93 -16.05 -8.48
N CYS A 103 -5.02 -15.31 -7.84
CA CYS A 103 -3.92 -14.70 -8.61
C CYS A 103 -2.57 -14.63 -7.88
N GLY A 104 -2.39 -15.36 -6.76
CA GLY A 104 -1.18 -15.31 -5.95
C GLY A 104 -1.07 -13.97 -5.21
N SER A 105 -0.33 -13.02 -5.79
CA SER A 105 -0.19 -11.65 -5.29
C SER A 105 0.25 -10.72 -6.44
N PRO A 106 -0.65 -10.33 -7.36
CA PRO A 106 -0.28 -9.51 -8.50
C PRO A 106 -0.02 -8.06 -8.06
N SER A 107 0.87 -7.36 -8.77
CA SER A 107 1.24 -5.96 -8.52
C SER A 107 0.08 -4.99 -8.71
N SER A 108 -0.96 -5.40 -9.43
CA SER A 108 -2.20 -4.66 -9.57
C SER A 108 -3.35 -5.62 -9.81
N ALA A 109 -4.52 -5.27 -9.30
CA ALA A 109 -5.76 -5.96 -9.61
C ALA A 109 -6.96 -5.01 -9.63
N LEU A 110 -7.96 -5.38 -10.41
CA LEU A 110 -9.27 -4.78 -10.49
C LEU A 110 -10.30 -5.90 -10.43
N ILE A 111 -11.12 -5.89 -9.37
CA ILE A 111 -12.23 -6.80 -9.19
C ILE A 111 -13.51 -6.01 -9.39
N PHE A 112 -14.32 -6.48 -10.32
CA PHE A 112 -15.54 -5.84 -10.74
C PHE A 112 -16.74 -6.77 -10.54
N THR A 113 -17.76 -6.29 -9.85
CA THR A 113 -19.05 -6.98 -9.65
C THR A 113 -20.19 -6.05 -10.07
N PRO A 114 -21.45 -6.53 -10.16
CA PRO A 114 -22.60 -5.69 -10.44
C PRO A 114 -22.80 -4.51 -9.49
N LYS A 115 -22.25 -4.60 -8.28
CA LYS A 115 -22.57 -3.69 -7.17
C LYS A 115 -21.38 -2.98 -6.56
N CYS A 116 -20.17 -3.48 -6.78
CA CYS A 116 -18.98 -2.84 -6.26
C CYS A 116 -17.75 -3.12 -7.13
N LEU A 117 -16.74 -2.27 -6.94
CA LEU A 117 -15.44 -2.32 -7.58
C LEU A 117 -14.37 -2.21 -6.50
N LEU A 118 -13.31 -3.00 -6.64
CA LEU A 118 -12.10 -2.92 -5.82
C LEU A 118 -10.90 -2.87 -6.77
N ARG A 119 -10.03 -1.88 -6.60
CA ARG A 119 -8.84 -1.69 -7.44
C ARG A 119 -7.63 -1.38 -6.57
N TYR A 120 -6.48 -1.93 -6.93
CA TYR A 120 -5.19 -1.44 -6.46
C TYR A 120 -4.11 -1.52 -7.54
N GLN A 121 -3.05 -0.73 -7.38
CA GLN A 121 -1.79 -0.93 -8.08
C GLN A 121 -0.60 -0.54 -7.21
N THR A 122 0.53 -1.19 -7.46
CA THR A 122 1.83 -0.80 -6.90
C THR A 122 2.74 -0.22 -7.97
N SER A 123 3.43 0.87 -7.66
CA SER A 123 4.52 1.41 -8.47
C SER A 123 5.83 1.33 -7.70
N ALA A 124 6.86 0.74 -8.31
CA ALA A 124 8.18 0.66 -7.68
C ALA A 124 8.78 2.06 -7.60
N LEU A 125 9.37 2.37 -6.45
CA LEU A 125 10.06 3.62 -6.26
C LEU A 125 11.56 3.41 -6.50
N SER A 126 12.16 4.24 -7.36
CA SER A 126 13.61 4.21 -7.56
C SER A 126 14.35 4.38 -6.22
N SER A 127 15.31 3.49 -5.95
CA SER A 127 16.24 3.70 -4.84
C SER A 127 16.96 5.04 -5.04
N PRO A 128 17.19 5.83 -3.97
CA PRO A 128 18.12 6.95 -4.09
C PRO A 128 19.46 6.41 -4.60
N PRO A 129 20.15 7.12 -5.52
CA PRO A 129 21.46 6.68 -5.99
C PRO A 129 22.38 6.47 -4.77
N PRO A 130 23.25 5.45 -4.78
CA PRO A 130 24.24 5.29 -3.73
C PRO A 130 25.00 6.61 -3.59
N LEU A 131 25.16 7.08 -2.35
CA LEU A 131 25.99 8.24 -2.05
C LEU A 131 27.35 8.00 -2.72
N SER A 132 27.68 8.80 -3.73
CA SER A 132 28.98 8.70 -4.40
C SER A 132 30.08 8.72 -3.33
N PRO A 133 31.10 7.84 -3.42
CA PRO A 133 32.20 7.87 -2.49
C PRO A 133 32.81 9.28 -2.50
N SER A 134 32.98 9.87 -1.32
CA SER A 134 33.63 11.17 -1.19
C SER A 134 34.96 11.16 -1.93
N PRO A 135 35.30 12.19 -2.72
CA PRO A 135 36.56 12.23 -3.43
C PRO A 135 37.72 12.05 -2.43
N PRO A 136 38.78 11.31 -2.80
CA PRO A 136 39.93 11.13 -1.93
C PRO A 136 40.53 12.50 -1.55
N PRO A 137 41.09 12.63 -0.33
CA PRO A 137 41.71 13.87 0.09
C PRO A 137 42.79 14.27 -0.94
N PRO A 138 42.90 15.56 -1.29
CA PRO A 138 43.91 16.01 -2.24
C PRO A 138 45.30 15.65 -1.71
N PRO A 139 46.24 15.22 -2.59
CA PRO A 139 47.60 14.96 -2.18
C PRO A 139 48.23 16.22 -1.55
N PRO A 140 49.13 16.07 -0.57
CA PRO A 140 49.83 17.20 0.01
C PRO A 140 50.62 17.92 -1.09
N SER A 141 50.27 19.19 -1.34
CA SER A 141 50.99 20.04 -2.29
C SER A 141 52.47 20.11 -1.90
N PRO A 142 53.41 19.92 -2.84
CA PRO A 142 54.82 20.17 -2.57
C PRO A 142 55.01 21.63 -2.18
N ALA A 143 55.75 21.87 -1.10
CA ALA A 143 56.13 23.20 -0.66
C ALA A 143 56.92 23.89 -1.77
N LEU A 144 56.24 24.76 -2.51
CA LEU A 144 56.87 25.59 -3.53
C LEU A 144 57.55 26.73 -2.79
N PHE A 145 58.88 26.72 -2.84
CA PHE A 145 59.74 27.77 -2.33
C PHE A 145 59.19 29.14 -2.73
N SER A 146 58.92 29.94 -1.71
CA SER A 146 58.47 31.32 -1.80
C SER A 146 59.46 32.16 -2.62
N PRO A 147 59.03 32.88 -3.66
CA PRO A 147 59.76 34.03 -4.16
C PRO A 147 59.51 35.27 -3.27
N PRO A 148 60.44 36.25 -3.27
CA PRO A 148 60.56 37.33 -2.28
C PRO A 148 59.42 38.38 -2.36
N PRO A 149 59.24 39.22 -1.33
CA PRO A 149 58.03 40.00 -1.15
C PRO A 149 57.97 41.16 -2.14
N THR A 150 56.81 41.37 -2.74
CA THR A 150 56.50 42.65 -3.41
C THR A 150 55.28 43.28 -2.77
N LEU A 151 55.46 44.56 -2.46
CA LEU A 151 54.59 45.48 -1.74
C LEU A 151 53.20 45.65 -2.37
N SER A 152 52.24 45.97 -1.49
CA SER A 152 50.98 46.71 -1.73
C SER A 152 49.75 45.87 -2.09
N GLN A 153 48.77 45.77 -1.17
CA GLN A 153 47.45 46.43 -1.25
C GLN A 153 46.55 46.05 -0.03
N PRO A 154 45.66 46.92 0.48
CA PRO A 154 44.88 46.69 1.71
C PRO A 154 43.60 45.85 1.51
N PRO A 155 43.02 45.29 2.59
CA PRO A 155 41.96 44.27 2.52
C PRO A 155 40.52 44.84 2.52
N PRO A 156 39.54 44.16 1.91
CA PRO A 156 38.12 44.27 2.24
C PRO A 156 37.63 43.14 3.20
N PRO A 157 36.55 43.40 3.97
CA PRO A 157 36.12 42.59 5.13
C PRO A 157 35.35 41.30 4.82
N PRO A 158 35.19 40.38 5.81
CA PRO A 158 34.66 39.04 5.58
C PRO A 158 33.13 38.94 5.72
N LEU A 159 32.50 38.10 4.89
CA LEU A 159 31.15 37.60 5.12
C LEU A 159 31.22 36.19 5.72
N VAL A 160 30.69 36.09 6.93
CA VAL A 160 30.50 34.88 7.73
C VAL A 160 29.23 34.17 7.25
N PHE A 161 29.28 32.85 7.08
CA PHE A 161 28.06 32.02 7.18
C PHE A 161 28.34 30.71 7.94
N PRO A 162 27.40 30.24 8.80
CA PRO A 162 27.62 29.13 9.71
C PRO A 162 27.24 27.76 9.12
N ARG A 163 27.85 26.74 9.72
CA ARG A 163 27.65 25.30 9.53
C ARG A 163 26.28 24.84 10.07
N PRO A 164 25.66 23.79 9.50
CA PRO A 164 24.72 22.95 10.24
C PRO A 164 25.38 21.66 10.71
N GLN A 165 25.20 21.36 12.00
CA GLN A 165 25.51 20.07 12.62
C GLN A 165 24.24 19.23 12.78
N ASP A 166 24.45 17.93 12.52
CA ASP A 166 24.02 16.74 13.28
C ASP A 166 22.54 16.52 13.64
N VAL A 167 22.08 15.35 13.19
CA VAL A 167 20.90 14.63 13.67
C VAL A 167 21.39 13.46 14.54
N PRO A 168 20.82 13.18 15.72
CA PRO A 168 21.06 11.92 16.41
C PRO A 168 19.98 10.87 16.13
N SER A 169 20.47 9.64 16.02
CA SER A 169 19.77 8.35 15.94
C SER A 169 19.10 7.91 17.25
N LEU A 170 18.04 7.10 17.15
CA LEU A 170 17.61 6.12 18.17
C LEU A 170 16.71 5.08 17.44
N SER A 171 17.09 3.82 17.20
CA SER A 171 17.46 2.67 18.06
C SER A 171 16.30 2.04 18.85
N GLY A 172 16.04 0.75 18.56
CA GLY A 172 15.21 -0.19 19.34
C GLY A 172 13.84 -0.49 18.71
N SER A 173 13.38 -1.65 18.24
CA SER A 173 13.69 -3.10 18.30
C SER A 173 12.48 -3.90 18.87
N PHE A 174 12.21 -5.04 18.21
CA PHE A 174 11.40 -6.21 18.58
C PHE A 174 9.89 -6.27 18.24
N CYS A 175 9.61 -7.08 17.21
CA CYS A 175 8.31 -7.71 16.93
C CYS A 175 8.13 -8.98 17.78
N ASN A 176 6.94 -9.18 18.34
CA ASN A 176 6.47 -10.48 18.83
C ASN A 176 5.45 -11.06 17.85
N VAL A 177 5.77 -12.24 17.30
CA VAL A 177 4.92 -13.05 16.42
C VAL A 177 3.97 -13.87 17.29
N VAL A 178 2.66 -13.61 17.22
CA VAL A 178 1.63 -14.49 17.77
C VAL A 178 1.16 -15.44 16.68
N LYS A 179 1.47 -16.72 16.86
CA LYS A 179 1.13 -17.84 15.99
C LYS A 179 -0.35 -18.21 16.16
N GLY A 180 -1.21 -17.71 15.27
CA GLY A 180 -2.67 -17.90 15.30
C GLY A 180 -3.20 -18.93 14.30
N ASN A 181 -2.65 -20.14 14.25
CA ASN A 181 -3.03 -21.16 13.24
C ASN A 181 -3.90 -22.31 13.76
N GLU A 182 -4.62 -22.17 14.88
CA GLU A 182 -5.53 -23.25 15.37
C GLU A 182 -7.01 -22.87 15.53
N ILE A 183 -7.38 -21.60 15.37
CA ILE A 183 -8.75 -21.16 15.66
C ILE A 183 -9.64 -21.20 14.40
N PHE A 184 -9.07 -20.93 13.23
CA PHE A 184 -9.84 -20.83 11.98
C PHE A 184 -10.30 -22.19 11.44
N GLY A 185 -9.51 -23.25 11.66
CA GLY A 185 -9.87 -24.61 11.24
C GLY A 185 -11.09 -25.17 11.97
N ARG A 186 -11.25 -24.86 13.27
CA ARG A 186 -12.38 -25.36 14.07
C ARG A 186 -13.71 -24.73 13.69
N ILE A 187 -13.72 -23.45 13.30
CA ILE A 187 -14.94 -22.71 12.90
C ILE A 187 -15.49 -23.21 11.56
N VAL A 188 -14.61 -23.53 10.61
CA VAL A 188 -15.02 -24.06 9.30
C VAL A 188 -15.59 -25.48 9.43
N ILE A 189 -15.00 -26.30 10.31
CA ILE A 189 -15.46 -27.68 10.56
C ILE A 189 -16.82 -27.68 11.28
N THR A 190 -17.05 -26.82 12.27
CA THR A 190 -18.33 -26.76 12.98
C THR A 190 -19.47 -26.22 12.12
N MET A 191 -19.21 -25.24 11.24
CA MET A 191 -20.22 -24.75 10.31
C MET A 191 -20.60 -25.80 9.24
N ALA A 192 -19.63 -26.58 8.74
CA ALA A 192 -19.92 -27.67 7.81
C ALA A 192 -20.76 -28.78 8.47
N ALA A 193 -20.49 -29.12 9.73
CA ALA A 193 -21.26 -30.12 10.48
C ALA A 193 -22.70 -29.65 10.77
N LEU A 194 -22.90 -28.36 11.09
CA LEU A 194 -24.22 -27.79 11.35
C LEU A 194 -25.09 -27.77 10.08
N VAL A 195 -24.49 -27.47 8.92
CA VAL A 195 -25.19 -27.53 7.63
C VAL A 195 -25.58 -28.98 7.27
N PHE A 196 -24.72 -29.96 7.53
CA PHE A 196 -25.04 -31.37 7.30
C PHE A 196 -26.15 -31.91 8.22
N ALA A 197 -26.24 -31.43 9.47
CA ALA A 197 -27.28 -31.82 10.41
C ALA A 197 -28.66 -31.22 10.06
N LEU A 198 -28.70 -30.00 9.50
CA LEU A 198 -29.95 -29.33 9.10
C LEU A 198 -30.53 -29.84 7.77
N VAL A 199 -29.73 -30.52 6.94
CA VAL A 199 -30.18 -31.08 5.65
C VAL A 199 -30.75 -32.51 5.80
N ASN A 200 -30.53 -33.18 6.94
CA ASN A 200 -31.00 -34.55 7.21
C ASN A 200 -32.12 -34.63 8.27
N LEU A 201 -32.86 -33.54 8.51
CA LEU A 201 -34.10 -33.49 9.30
C LEU A 201 -35.27 -33.08 8.42
#